data_AF-A0A4Q1AGM1-F1
#
_entry.id   AF-A0A4Q1AGM1-F1
#
_cell.length_a   1.000
_cell.length_b   1.000
_cell.length_c   1.000
_cell.angle_alpha   90.00
_cell.angle_beta   90.00
_cell.angle_gamma   90.00
#
_symmetry.space_group_name_H-M   'P 1'
#
loop_
_entity.id
_entity.type
_entity.pdbx_description
1 polymer ?
#
loop_
_entity_poly.entity_id
_entity_poly.type
_entity_poly.pdbx_seq_one_letter_code
_entity_poly.pdbx_strand_id
1 'polypeptide(L)'
;MVTYYITGHTFYLKEEIKAIKPTRKDFKNWWKYNYDFKCWELEVPNSTDSKRFRNKLQSYCDKNNLKLEVYELTKPLTKSMNDFETIEAFFDYMHKINQRPKL
;
A
#
# COMPACT_ATOMS: atom_id res chain seq x y z
N MET A 1 -0.02 -6.37 0.81
CA MET A 1 0.84 -5.19 1.01
C MET A 1 0.42 -4.18 -0.03
N VAL A 2 0.46 -2.89 0.27
CA VAL A 2 0.15 -1.83 -0.71
C VAL A 2 1.41 -1.03 -0.96
N THR A 3 1.81 -0.89 -2.22
CA THR A 3 2.93 -0.05 -2.62
C THR A 3 2.39 1.20 -3.30
N TYR A 4 2.83 2.36 -2.82
CA TYR A 4 2.49 3.67 -3.38
C TYR A 4 3.66 4.19 -4.20
N TYR A 5 3.37 4.70 -5.39
CA TYR A 5 4.33 5.38 -6.25
C TYR A 5 3.87 6.80 -6.52
N ILE A 6 4.72 7.78 -6.23
CA ILE A 6 4.52 9.18 -6.62
C ILE A 6 5.43 9.47 -7.80
N THR A 7 4.84 9.80 -8.94
CA THR A 7 5.52 10.05 -10.21
C THR A 7 5.29 11.50 -10.68
N GLY A 8 6.18 12.01 -11.54
CA GLY A 8 6.15 13.38 -12.04
C GLY A 8 7.40 14.19 -11.66
N HIS A 9 7.28 15.51 -11.64
CA HIS A 9 8.39 16.41 -11.26
C HIS A 9 8.57 16.48 -9.73
N THR A 10 9.03 15.37 -9.13
CA THR A 10 9.09 15.20 -7.67
C THR A 10 10.37 15.72 -7.01
N PHE A 11 11.34 16.22 -7.78
CA PHE A 11 12.67 16.57 -7.27
C PHE A 11 12.62 17.66 -6.18
N TYR A 12 11.89 18.75 -6.45
CA TYR A 12 11.75 19.87 -5.52
C TYR A 12 10.85 19.55 -4.32
N LEU A 13 10.06 18.48 -4.41
CA LEU A 13 9.07 18.07 -3.42
C LEU A 13 9.56 16.92 -2.51
N LYS A 14 10.84 16.54 -2.63
CA LYS A 14 11.45 15.41 -1.92
C LYS A 14 11.16 15.41 -0.42
N GLU A 15 11.41 16.52 0.26
CA GLU A 15 11.29 16.59 1.72
C GLU A 15 9.81 16.57 2.17
N GLU A 16 8.92 17.17 1.37
CA GLU A 16 7.48 17.10 1.60
C GLU A 16 6.93 15.67 1.42
N ILE A 17 7.35 14.98 0.35
CA ILE A 17 6.97 13.59 0.09
C ILE A 17 7.40 12.72 1.27
N LYS A 18 8.66 12.85 1.72
CA LYS A 18 9.18 12.09 2.87
C LYS A 18 8.42 12.33 4.16
N ALA A 19 7.85 13.52 4.35
CA ALA A 19 7.05 13.85 5.53
C ALA A 19 5.66 13.18 5.52
N ILE A 20 5.14 12.78 4.36
CA ILE A 20 3.83 12.13 4.22
C ILE A 20 3.96 10.65 4.53
N LYS A 21 3.72 10.26 5.78
CA LYS A 21 3.67 8.86 6.21
C LYS A 21 2.38 8.54 6.97
N PRO A 22 1.98 7.25 7.05
CA PRO A 22 0.93 6.82 7.95
C PRO A 22 1.21 7.25 9.40
N THR A 23 0.17 7.64 10.13
CA THR A 23 0.30 8.16 11.51
C THR A 23 0.47 7.05 12.57
N ARG A 24 0.42 5.79 12.14
CA ARG A 24 0.42 4.63 13.03
C ARG A 24 1.81 4.43 13.65
N LYS A 25 1.87 4.20 14.97
CA LYS A 25 3.13 4.10 15.74
C LYS A 25 4.01 2.91 15.32
N ASP A 26 3.38 1.85 14.85
CA ASP A 26 4.00 0.61 14.37
C ASP A 26 4.59 0.72 12.95
N PHE A 27 4.33 1.82 12.23
CA PHE A 27 4.84 2.03 10.89
C PHE A 27 6.32 2.42 10.89
N LYS A 28 7.15 1.59 10.25
CA LYS A 28 8.62 1.76 10.20
C LYS A 28 9.19 1.98 8.80
N ASN A 29 8.38 1.81 7.75
CA ASN A 29 8.84 1.97 6.38
C ASN A 29 9.01 3.46 6.03
N TRP A 30 9.83 3.73 5.02
CA TRP A 30 10.17 5.08 4.59
C TRP A 30 10.13 5.17 3.07
N TRP A 31 9.89 6.38 2.59
CA TRP A 31 9.96 6.68 1.16
C TRP A 31 11.37 6.42 0.63
N LYS A 32 11.45 5.64 -0.45
CA LYS A 32 12.67 5.38 -1.21
C LYS A 32 12.53 6.00 -2.58
N TYR A 33 13.61 6.55 -3.12
CA TYR A 33 13.62 7.00 -4.50
C TYR A 33 14.01 5.83 -5.39
N ASN A 34 13.15 5.48 -6.34
CA ASN A 34 13.42 4.49 -7.34
C ASN A 34 14.04 5.19 -8.56
N TYR A 35 15.31 4.89 -8.83
CA TYR A 35 16.08 5.56 -9.89
C TYR A 35 15.69 5.09 -11.29
N ASP A 36 15.24 3.84 -11.43
CA ASP A 36 14.86 3.25 -12.72
C ASP A 36 13.56 3.90 -13.22
N PHE A 37 12.57 4.03 -12.34
CA PHE A 37 11.27 4.65 -12.65
C PHE A 37 11.25 6.16 -12.35
N LYS A 38 12.33 6.71 -11.81
CA LYS A 38 12.47 8.13 -11.39
C LYS A 38 11.33 8.60 -10.49
N CYS A 39 10.89 7.76 -9.56
CA CYS A 39 9.71 7.99 -8.72
C CYS A 39 9.99 7.75 -7.24
N TRP A 40 9.07 8.21 -6.38
CA TRP A 40 9.11 7.89 -4.95
C TRP A 40 8.22 6.69 -4.65
N GLU A 41 8.74 5.74 -3.90
CA GLU A 41 8.09 4.49 -3.54
C GLU A 41 7.94 4.35 -2.03
N LEU A 42 6.74 3.95 -1.58
CA LEU A 42 6.46 3.61 -0.18
C LEU A 42 5.65 2.32 -0.09
N GLU A 43 6.26 1.31 0.53
CA GLU A 43 5.56 0.09 0.91
C GLU A 43 4.83 0.29 2.24
N VAL A 44 3.52 0.00 2.24
CA VAL A 44 2.64 0.10 3.40
C VAL A 44 2.00 -1.27 3.69
N PRO A 45 2.17 -1.82 4.91
CA PRO A 45 1.44 -3.01 5.31
C PRO A 45 -0.07 -2.80 5.24
N ASN A 46 -0.83 -3.83 4.85
CA ASN A 46 -2.29 -3.73 4.75
C ASN A 46 -2.95 -3.31 6.09
N SER A 47 -2.36 -3.68 7.22
CA SER A 47 -2.83 -3.31 8.56
C SER A 47 -2.65 -1.82 8.89
N THR A 48 -1.71 -1.16 8.21
CA THR A 48 -1.40 0.26 8.38
C THR A 48 -2.07 1.12 7.31
N ASP A 49 -2.34 0.53 6.15
CA ASP A 49 -3.01 1.21 5.06
C ASP A 49 -4.43 1.63 5.46
N SER A 50 -4.83 2.84 5.05
CA SER A 50 -6.14 3.39 5.40
C SER A 50 -6.63 4.35 4.34
N LYS A 51 -7.97 4.43 4.18
CA LYS A 51 -8.62 5.40 3.30
C LYS A 51 -8.20 6.84 3.59
N ARG A 52 -7.99 7.18 4.88
CA ARG A 52 -7.51 8.51 5.29
C ARG A 52 -6.11 8.81 4.75
N PHE A 53 -5.20 7.84 4.82
CA PHE A 53 -3.84 7.98 4.29
C PHE A 53 -3.85 8.07 2.77
N ARG A 54 -4.61 7.20 2.08
CA ARG A 54 -4.83 7.25 0.62
C ARG A 54 -5.32 8.62 0.16
N ASN A 55 -6.38 9.14 0.78
CA ASN A 55 -6.93 10.44 0.43
C ASN A 55 -5.91 11.57 0.64
N LYS A 56 -5.15 11.53 1.75
CA LYS A 56 -4.10 12.52 2.01
C LYS A 56 -3.02 12.51 0.92
N LEU A 57 -2.59 11.32 0.50
CA LEU A 57 -1.63 11.13 -0.59
C LEU A 57 -2.18 11.63 -1.92
N GLN A 58 -3.42 11.27 -2.25
CA GLN A 58 -4.07 11.69 -3.48
C GLN A 58 -4.20 13.22 -3.54
N SER A 59 -4.74 13.86 -2.49
CA SER A 59 -4.85 15.31 -2.43
C SER A 59 -3.51 16.03 -2.53
N TYR A 60 -2.45 15.45 -1.96
CA TYR A 60 -1.09 15.98 -2.12
C TYR A 60 -0.63 15.92 -3.58
N CYS A 61 -0.87 14.79 -4.26
CA CYS A 61 -0.49 14.64 -5.66
C CYS A 61 -1.28 15.59 -6.56
N ASP A 62 -2.60 15.67 -6.38
CA ASP A 62 -3.49 16.56 -7.13
C ASP A 62 -3.06 18.03 -7.01
N LYS A 63 -2.78 18.48 -5.78
CA LYS A 63 -2.34 19.86 -5.50
C LYS A 63 -1.02 20.21 -6.20
N ASN A 64 -0.13 19.24 -6.36
CA ASN A 64 1.20 19.44 -6.92
C ASN A 64 1.33 18.98 -8.37
N ASN A 65 0.21 18.66 -9.03
CA ASN A 65 0.18 18.11 -10.40
C ASN A 65 1.11 16.89 -10.57
N LEU A 66 1.10 16.00 -9.57
CA LEU A 66 1.81 14.72 -9.57
C LEU A 66 0.82 13.59 -9.81
N LYS A 67 1.32 12.43 -10.22
CA LYS A 67 0.50 11.24 -10.41
C LYS A 67 0.79 10.22 -9.29
N LEU A 68 -0.28 9.78 -8.64
CA LEU A 68 -0.24 8.69 -7.65
C LEU A 68 -0.61 7.37 -8.34
N GLU A 69 0.28 6.39 -8.27
CA GLU A 69 0.01 5.02 -8.68
C GLU A 69 0.00 4.12 -7.44
N VAL A 70 -0.96 3.21 -7.37
CA VAL A 70 -1.15 2.32 -6.22
C VAL A 70 -1.12 0.89 -6.71
N TYR A 71 -0.18 0.11 -6.20
CA TYR A 71 -0.05 -1.31 -6.48
C TYR A 71 -0.42 -2.11 -5.25
N GLU A 72 -1.53 -2.84 -5.33
CA GLU A 72 -1.97 -3.72 -4.25
C GLU A 72 -1.47 -5.14 -4.51
N LEU A 73 -0.48 -5.57 -3.73
CA LEU A 73 -0.08 -6.96 -3.63
C LEU A 73 -1.06 -7.65 -2.67
N THR A 74 -2.30 -7.75 -3.13
CA THR A 74 -3.31 -8.64 -2.59
C THR A 74 -3.41 -9.78 -3.61
N LYS A 75 -3.18 -11.03 -3.16
CA LYS A 75 -3.75 -12.13 -3.94
C LYS A 75 -5.24 -11.83 -4.02
N PRO A 76 -5.85 -11.79 -5.21
CA PRO A 76 -7.29 -11.62 -5.29
C PRO A 76 -7.92 -12.68 -4.39
N LEU A 77 -8.74 -12.25 -3.44
CA LEU A 77 -9.60 -13.17 -2.71
C LEU A 77 -10.63 -13.64 -3.73
N THR A 78 -10.36 -14.79 -4.33
CA THR A 78 -11.26 -15.41 -5.31
C THR A 78 -12.55 -15.93 -4.68
N LYS A 79 -12.62 -15.97 -3.35
CA LYS A 79 -13.75 -16.43 -2.56
C LYS A 79 -13.98 -15.49 -1.37
N SER A 80 -15.22 -15.09 -1.20
CA SER A 80 -15.80 -14.37 -0.06
C SER A 80 -16.29 -15.35 1.01
N MET A 81 -16.67 -14.85 2.19
CA MET A 81 -17.21 -15.69 3.27
C MET A 81 -18.48 -16.46 2.85
N ASN A 82 -19.28 -15.88 1.94
CA ASN A 82 -20.52 -16.49 1.44
C ASN A 82 -20.27 -17.69 0.52
N ASP A 83 -19.03 -17.89 0.07
CA ASP A 83 -18.65 -19.02 -0.78
C ASP A 83 -18.29 -20.28 0.04
N PHE A 84 -18.52 -20.24 1.35
CA PHE A 84 -18.23 -21.33 2.29
C PHE A 84 -19.48 -21.70 3.10
N GLU A 85 -19.73 -23.00 3.25
CA GLU A 85 -20.87 -23.51 4.03
C GLU A 85 -20.72 -23.24 5.54
N THR A 86 -19.48 -23.13 6.02
CA THR A 86 -19.16 -22.88 7.43
C THR A 86 -18.08 -21.82 7.61
N ILE A 87 -18.10 -21.16 8.76
CA ILE A 87 -17.10 -20.16 9.16
C ILE A 87 -15.72 -20.80 9.31
N GLU A 88 -15.66 -22.04 9.80
CA GLU A 88 -14.43 -22.82 9.93
C GLU A 88 -13.76 -23.05 8.57
N ALA A 89 -14.53 -23.40 7.54
CA ALA A 89 -14.02 -23.61 6.18
C ALA A 89 -13.46 -22.31 5.57
N PHE A 90 -14.09 -21.17 5.87
CA PHE A 90 -13.57 -19.85 5.48
C PHE A 90 -12.24 -19.54 6.17
N PHE A 91 -12.13 -19.77 7.48
CA PHE A 91 -10.88 -19.53 8.21
C PHE A 91 -9.75 -20.48 7.79
N ASP A 92 -10.03 -21.75 7.50
CA ASP A 92 -9.06 -22.70 6.96
C ASP A 92 -8.53 -22.26 5.59
N TYR A 93 -9.42 -21.78 4.71
CA TYR A 93 -9.04 -21.20 3.42
C TYR A 93 -8.15 -19.97 3.60
N MET A 94 -8.52 -19.05 4.49
CA MET A 94 -7.71 -17.86 4.80
C MET A 94 -6.35 -18.23 5.39
N HIS A 95 -6.30 -19.23 6.28
CA HIS A 95 -5.04 -19.73 6.84
C HIS A 95 -4.13 -20.31 5.77
N LYS A 96 -4.66 -21.12 4.84
CA LYS A 96 -3.89 -21.67 3.72
C LYS A 96 -3.37 -20.59 2.78
N ILE A 97 -4.14 -19.53 2.52
CA ILE A 97 -3.70 -18.41 1.67
C ILE A 97 -2.62 -17.55 2.35
N ASN A 98 -2.72 -17.38 3.67
CA ASN A 98 -1.83 -16.54 4.46
C ASN A 98 -0.53 -17.25 4.89
N GLN A 99 -0.48 -18.58 4.81
CA GLN A 99 0.78 -19.32 4.98
C GLN A 99 1.70 -19.05 3.78
N ARG A 100 2.79 -18.32 4.04
CA ARG A 100 3.90 -18.18 3.07
C ARG A 100 4.52 -19.56 2.81
N PRO A 101 4.93 -19.89 1.58
CA PRO A 101 5.94 -20.93 1.41
C PRO A 101 7.19 -20.48 2.18
N LYS A 102 7.72 -21.37 3.02
CA LYS A 102 9.07 -21.18 3.57
C LYS A 102 10.02 -21.26 2.38
N LEU A 103 10.57 -20.12 1.98
CA LEU A 103 11.79 -20.04 1.18
C LEU A 103 12.98 -20.38 2.07
#